data_AF-A0A7S0R6I8-F1
#
_entry.id   AF-A0A7S0R6I8-F1
#
_cell.length_a   1.000
_cell.length_b   1.000
_cell.length_c   1.000
_cell.angle_alpha   90.00
_cell.angle_beta   90.00
_cell.angle_gamma   90.00
#
_symmetry.space_group_name_H-M   'P 1'
#
loop_
_entity.id
_entity.type
_entity.pdbx_description
1 polymer ?
#
loop_
_entity_poly.entity_id
_entity_poly.type
_entity_poly.pdbx_seq_one_letter_code
_entity_poly.pdbx_strand_id
1 'polypeptide(L)'
;DWAEGVLAHPERAQSALATDPEFLCYAWQFVRNSGNKPSTGLVGVVLALKICRKLTLYGFQSSNYFKDTSRPHYYDWERPAKGRERVHPFAHEVALYKQLASHGFIQMVN
;
A
#
# COMPACT_ATOMS: atom_id res chain seq x y z
N ASP A 1 22.43 0.72 -5.70
CA ASP A 1 22.29 1.06 -4.26
C ASP A 1 21.59 2.42 -4.11
N TRP A 2 20.87 2.70 -3.01
CA TRP A 2 20.29 4.03 -2.73
C TRP A 2 21.36 5.13 -2.79
N ALA A 3 22.58 4.83 -2.32
CA ALA A 3 23.70 5.77 -2.39
C ALA A 3 24.07 6.14 -3.83
N GLU A 4 24.14 5.17 -4.75
CA GLU A 4 24.44 5.42 -6.17
C GLU A 4 23.34 6.27 -6.86
N GLY A 5 22.07 6.03 -6.50
CA GLY A 5 20.94 6.79 -7.05
C GLY A 5 20.94 8.26 -6.60
N VAL A 6 21.37 8.52 -5.36
CA VAL A 6 21.55 9.88 -4.82
C VAL A 6 22.75 10.56 -5.46
N LEU A 7 23.86 9.85 -5.67
CA LEU A 7 25.05 10.40 -6.33
C LEU A 7 24.77 10.79 -7.78
N ALA A 8 23.97 10.00 -8.50
CA ALA A 8 23.58 10.29 -9.88
C ALA A 8 22.56 11.44 -9.99
N HIS A 9 21.78 11.67 -8.93
CA HIS A 9 20.67 12.63 -8.90
C HIS A 9 20.55 13.30 -7.52
N PRO A 10 21.48 14.20 -7.17
CA PRO A 10 21.56 14.79 -5.83
C PRO A 10 20.34 15.64 -5.45
N GLU A 11 19.59 16.16 -6.44
CA GLU A 11 18.30 16.83 -6.23
C GLU A 11 17.24 15.91 -5.61
N ARG A 12 17.35 14.60 -5.86
CA ARG A 12 16.47 13.60 -5.26
C ARG A 12 16.73 13.43 -3.77
N ALA A 13 17.94 13.68 -3.27
CA ALA A 13 18.23 13.58 -1.84
C ALA A 13 17.49 14.65 -1.02
N GLN A 14 17.21 15.82 -1.61
CA GLN A 14 16.51 16.91 -0.92
C GLN A 14 14.99 16.71 -0.90
N SER A 15 14.47 15.88 -1.81
CA SER A 15 13.04 15.58 -1.96
C SER A 15 12.67 14.14 -1.57
N ALA A 16 13.66 13.28 -1.32
CA ALA A 16 13.46 11.90 -0.93
C ALA A 16 12.98 11.84 0.53
N LEU A 17 11.79 11.29 0.70
CA LEU A 17 11.30 10.90 2.01
C LEU A 17 11.58 9.42 2.22
N ALA A 18 12.25 9.09 3.31
CA ALA A 18 12.41 7.72 3.77
C ALA A 18 11.41 7.47 4.91
N THR A 19 10.68 6.37 4.84
CA THR A 19 9.82 5.93 5.94
C THR A 19 10.67 5.22 6.98
N ASP A 20 10.53 5.63 8.22
CA ASP A 20 11.16 4.99 9.37
C ASP A 20 10.75 3.49 9.45
N PRO A 21 11.70 2.56 9.74
CA PRO A 21 11.38 1.13 9.83
C PRO A 21 10.32 0.79 10.89
N GLU A 22 10.29 1.49 12.03
CA GLU A 22 9.26 1.26 13.05
C GLU A 22 7.88 1.70 12.55
N PHE A 23 7.81 2.74 11.71
CA PHE A 23 6.58 3.10 11.04
C PHE A 23 6.06 1.99 10.11
N LEU A 24 6.95 1.27 9.42
CA LEU A 24 6.55 0.12 8.59
C LEU A 24 5.99 -1.02 9.45
N CYS A 25 6.61 -1.30 10.60
CA CYS A 25 6.10 -2.25 11.59
C CYS A 25 4.73 -1.82 12.14
N TYR A 26 4.58 -0.54 12.49
CA TYR A 26 3.30 0.01 12.95
C TYR A 26 2.19 -0.13 11.90
N ALA A 27 2.49 0.15 10.63
CA ALA A 27 1.52 -0.05 9.55
C ALA A 27 1.12 -1.54 9.42
N TRP A 28 2.06 -2.46 9.63
CA TRP A 28 1.77 -3.90 9.59
C TRP A 28 0.84 -4.37 10.71
N GLN A 29 0.87 -3.73 11.88
CA GLN A 29 0.00 -4.04 13.00
C GLN A 29 -1.48 -3.79 12.68
N PHE A 30 -1.81 -2.90 11.74
CA PHE A 30 -3.20 -2.67 11.31
C PHE A 30 -3.86 -3.91 10.70
N VAL A 31 -3.05 -4.84 10.20
CA VAL A 31 -3.48 -6.15 9.69
C VAL A 31 -2.98 -7.29 10.58
N ARG A 32 -2.76 -7.01 11.87
CA ARG A 32 -2.31 -7.95 12.90
C ARG A 32 -1.05 -8.71 12.51
N ASN A 33 -0.13 -8.05 11.81
CA ASN A 33 1.11 -8.65 11.31
C ASN A 33 0.88 -9.88 10.40
N SER A 34 -0.25 -9.94 9.68
CA SER A 34 -0.55 -11.03 8.75
C SER A 34 0.35 -10.99 7.51
N GLY A 35 0.63 -12.15 6.90
CA GLY A 35 1.54 -12.26 5.74
C GLY A 35 3.00 -12.10 6.16
N ASN A 36 3.87 -11.68 5.24
CA ASN A 36 5.28 -11.43 5.53
C ASN A 36 5.60 -9.95 5.73
N LYS A 37 4.81 -9.05 5.13
CA LYS A 37 4.94 -7.59 5.25
C LYS A 37 3.69 -6.88 4.69
N PRO A 38 3.40 -5.64 5.11
CA PRO A 38 2.29 -4.87 4.55
C PRO A 38 2.54 -4.55 3.07
N SER A 39 1.49 -4.32 2.28
CA SER A 39 1.64 -3.73 0.96
C SER A 39 2.07 -2.26 1.06
N THR A 40 2.72 -1.73 0.02
CA THR A 40 3.01 -0.30 -0.07
C THR A 40 1.72 0.53 0.01
N GLY A 41 0.60 0.02 -0.53
CA GLY A 41 -0.70 0.65 -0.43
C GLY A 41 -1.14 0.83 1.02
N LEU A 42 -1.02 -0.21 1.86
CA LEU A 42 -1.35 -0.12 3.28
C LEU A 42 -0.46 0.90 4.00
N VAL A 43 0.85 0.87 3.76
CA VAL A 43 1.79 1.85 4.35
C VAL A 43 1.38 3.28 3.99
N GLY A 44 1.02 3.53 2.73
CA GLY A 44 0.53 4.83 2.26
C GLY A 44 -0.77 5.26 2.93
N VAL A 45 -1.73 4.35 3.09
CA VAL A 45 -3.01 4.62 3.79
C VAL A 45 -2.78 4.98 5.26
N VAL A 46 -1.95 4.20 5.96
CA VAL A 46 -1.63 4.45 7.38
C VAL A 46 -0.91 5.79 7.55
N LEU A 47 -0.02 6.14 6.62
CA LEU A 47 0.66 7.45 6.64
C LEU A 47 -0.36 8.57 6.43
N ALA A 48 -1.21 8.45 5.42
CA ALA A 48 -2.24 9.43 5.12
C ALA A 48 -3.23 9.63 6.28
N LEU A 49 -3.62 8.56 6.99
CA LEU A 49 -4.45 8.66 8.20
C LEU A 49 -3.80 9.48 9.32
N LYS A 50 -2.46 9.55 9.38
CA LYS A 50 -1.75 10.35 10.38
C LYS A 50 -1.61 11.82 10.00
N ILE A 51 -1.52 12.13 8.71
CA ILE A 51 -1.18 13.49 8.24
C ILE A 51 -2.36 14.24 7.62
N CYS A 52 -3.40 13.53 7.18
CA CYS A 52 -4.57 14.11 6.53
C CYS A 52 -5.78 14.13 7.47
N ARG A 53 -6.64 15.15 7.34
CA ARG A 53 -7.93 15.22 8.06
C ARG A 53 -9.03 14.37 7.41
N LYS A 54 -8.97 14.20 6.10
CA LYS A 54 -9.92 13.43 5.29
C LYS A 54 -9.13 12.64 4.26
N LEU A 55 -9.55 11.41 4.01
CA LEU A 55 -8.86 10.49 3.10
C LEU A 55 -9.87 9.83 2.17
N THR A 56 -9.62 9.96 0.86
CA THR A 56 -10.36 9.25 -0.18
C THR A 56 -9.41 8.32 -0.91
N LEU A 57 -9.76 7.03 -0.98
CA LEU A 57 -8.97 5.99 -1.61
C LEU A 57 -9.56 5.63 -2.97
N TYR A 58 -8.70 5.55 -4.00
CA TYR A 58 -9.05 5.18 -5.36
C TYR A 58 -8.27 3.92 -5.78
N GLY A 59 -8.93 2.94 -6.40
CA GLY A 59 -8.27 1.76 -6.95
C GLY A 59 -7.79 0.72 -5.93
N PHE A 60 -8.21 0.82 -4.67
CA PHE A 60 -7.88 -0.15 -3.61
C PHE A 60 -8.84 -1.34 -3.63
N GLN A 61 -8.52 -2.36 -4.43
CA GLN A 61 -9.28 -3.62 -4.50
C GLN A 61 -8.37 -4.81 -4.78
N SER A 62 -8.71 -5.98 -4.20
CA SER A 62 -7.96 -7.22 -4.40
C SER A 62 -8.63 -8.20 -5.37
N SER A 63 -9.90 -7.97 -5.71
CA SER A 63 -10.72 -8.94 -6.46
C SER A 63 -10.23 -9.23 -7.87
N ASN A 64 -9.60 -8.25 -8.53
CA ASN A 64 -9.13 -8.39 -9.91
C ASN A 64 -7.62 -8.66 -10.02
N TYR A 65 -6.89 -8.48 -8.92
CA TYR A 65 -5.43 -8.42 -8.93
C TYR A 65 -4.78 -9.76 -9.30
N PHE A 66 -5.42 -10.88 -8.93
CA PHE A 66 -4.94 -12.23 -9.20
C PHE A 66 -5.79 -13.01 -10.22
N LYS A 67 -6.83 -12.39 -10.80
CA LYS A 67 -7.68 -13.05 -11.78
C LYS A 67 -7.09 -12.86 -13.18
N ASP A 68 -6.91 -13.96 -13.90
CA ASP A 68 -6.37 -13.95 -15.27
C ASP A 68 -7.26 -13.20 -16.26
N THR A 69 -8.56 -13.12 -15.98
CA THR A 69 -9.58 -12.49 -16.82
C THR A 69 -9.75 -10.99 -16.59
N SER A 70 -9.06 -10.41 -15.61
CA SER A 70 -9.15 -8.98 -15.31
C SER A 70 -7.79 -8.32 -15.24
N ARG A 71 -7.75 -7.06 -15.68
CA ARG A 71 -6.55 -6.25 -15.64
C ARG A 71 -6.21 -5.88 -14.18
N PRO A 72 -4.98 -6.16 -13.70
CA PRO A 72 -4.60 -5.94 -12.31
C PRO A 72 -4.28 -4.47 -12.00
N HIS A 73 -3.63 -3.76 -12.92
CA HIS A 73 -3.38 -2.32 -12.82
C HIS A 73 -4.30 -1.54 -13.77
N TYR A 74 -4.48 -0.24 -13.55
CA TYR A 74 -5.34 0.57 -14.43
C TYR A 74 -4.65 0.97 -15.75
N TYR A 75 -3.32 0.80 -15.86
CA TYR A 75 -2.53 1.24 -17.00
C TYR A 75 -1.85 0.08 -17.77
N ASP A 76 -1.74 -1.12 -17.18
CA ASP A 76 -1.09 -2.27 -17.82
C ASP A 76 -1.66 -3.62 -17.38
N TRP A 77 -1.10 -4.70 -17.93
CA TRP A 77 -1.44 -6.10 -17.62
C TRP A 77 -0.39 -6.80 -16.74
N GLU A 78 0.54 -6.06 -16.12
CA GLU A 78 1.60 -6.66 -15.32
C GLU A 78 1.01 -7.39 -14.11
N ARG A 79 1.32 -8.68 -13.98
CA ARG A 79 0.83 -9.51 -12.87
C ARG A 79 1.91 -9.71 -11.82
N PRO A 80 1.54 -9.78 -10.53
CA PRO A 80 2.47 -10.21 -9.51
C PRO A 80 3.02 -11.60 -9.85
N ALA A 81 4.31 -11.80 -9.61
CA ALA A 81 4.89 -13.13 -9.65
C ALA A 81 4.13 -14.09 -8.71
N LYS A 82 3.98 -15.35 -9.10
CA LYS A 82 3.33 -16.39 -8.29
C LYS A 82 3.95 -16.44 -6.88
N GLY A 83 3.13 -16.54 -5.85
CA GLY A 83 3.56 -16.52 -4.44
C GLY A 83 3.52 -15.14 -3.80
N ARG A 84 3.41 -14.05 -4.57
CA ARG A 84 3.25 -12.68 -4.03
C ARG A 84 1.98 -12.51 -3.21
N GLU A 85 0.94 -13.32 -3.47
CA GLU A 85 -0.28 -13.37 -2.68
C GLU A 85 -0.06 -13.76 -1.22
N ARG A 86 1.06 -14.43 -0.91
CA ARG A 86 1.45 -14.81 0.46
C ARG A 86 2.33 -13.76 1.13
N VAL A 87 2.95 -12.88 0.36
CA VAL A 87 3.85 -11.84 0.88
C VAL A 87 3.06 -10.75 1.59
N HIS A 88 1.97 -10.30 0.97
CA HIS A 88 1.13 -9.22 1.49
C HIS A 88 -0.26 -9.74 1.84
N PRO A 89 -0.84 -9.34 2.99
CA PRO A 89 -2.14 -9.82 3.43
C PRO A 89 -3.29 -9.06 2.75
N PHE A 90 -3.36 -9.06 1.42
CA PHE A 90 -4.29 -8.23 0.62
C PHE A 90 -5.77 -8.38 1.03
N ALA A 91 -6.20 -9.57 1.40
CA ALA A 91 -7.57 -9.80 1.88
C ALA A 91 -7.85 -9.06 3.21
N HIS A 92 -6.90 -9.10 4.14
CA HIS A 92 -7.00 -8.37 5.41
C HIS A 92 -6.93 -6.86 5.20
N GLU A 93 -6.09 -6.40 4.27
CA GLU A 93 -6.02 -4.97 3.90
C GLU A 93 -7.35 -4.46 3.36
N VAL A 94 -7.97 -5.18 2.42
CA VAL A 94 -9.29 -4.78 1.89
C VAL A 94 -10.37 -4.82 2.97
N ALA A 95 -10.33 -5.80 3.88
CA ALA A 95 -11.26 -5.86 5.01
C ALA A 95 -11.08 -4.65 5.94
N LEU A 96 -9.83 -4.28 6.26
CA LEU A 96 -9.50 -3.10 7.03
C LEU A 96 -10.04 -1.83 6.37
N TYR A 97 -9.82 -1.62 5.07
CA TYR A 97 -10.31 -0.43 4.37
C TYR A 97 -11.84 -0.33 4.43
N LYS A 98 -12.55 -1.44 4.25
CA LYS A 98 -14.01 -1.46 4.38
C LYS A 98 -14.48 -1.08 5.79
N GLN A 99 -13.80 -1.57 6.83
CA GLN A 99 -14.10 -1.21 8.22
C GLN A 99 -13.83 0.28 8.48
N LEU A 100 -12.67 0.80 8.06
CA LEU A 100 -12.36 2.22 8.16
C LEU A 100 -13.39 3.09 7.44
N ALA A 101 -13.87 2.64 6.28
CA ALA A 101 -14.91 3.32 5.52
C ALA A 101 -16.26 3.31 6.25
N SER A 102 -16.66 2.17 6.83
CA SER A 102 -17.91 2.08 7.60
C SER A 102 -17.93 2.95 8.85
N HIS A 103 -16.76 3.33 9.38
CA HIS A 103 -16.61 4.24 10.51
C HIS A 103 -16.31 5.69 10.09
N GLY A 104 -16.30 6.00 8.79
CA GLY A 104 -16.09 7.36 8.28
C GLY A 104 -14.65 7.87 8.36
N PHE A 105 -13.67 7.01 8.67
CA PHE A 105 -12.25 7.41 8.67
C PHE A 105 -11.72 7.61 7.25
N ILE A 106 -12.25 6.85 6.28
CA ILE A 106 -11.90 6.96 4.87
C ILE A 106 -13.15 6.93 4.00
N GLN A 107 -13.06 7.44 2.78
CA GLN A 107 -14.00 7.19 1.70
C GLN A 107 -13.34 6.28 0.66
N MET A 108 -14.01 5.23 0.22
CA MET A 108 -13.53 4.40 -0.88
C MET A 108 -14.28 4.74 -2.17
N VAL A 109 -13.53 4.82 -3.27
CA VAL A 109 -14.05 4.99 -4.63
C VAL A 109 -13.51 3.84 -5.49
N ASN A 110 -14.44 3.07 -6.06
CA ASN A 110 -14.16 1.91 -6.92
C ASN A 110 -14.58 2.18 -8.34
#